data_AF-A0A0K8TPI7-F1
#
_entry.id   AF-A0A0K8TPI7-F1
#
_cell.length_a   1.000
_cell.length_b   1.000
_cell.length_c   1.000
_cell.angle_alpha   90.00
_cell.angle_beta   90.00
_cell.angle_gamma   90.00
#
_symmetry.space_group_name_H-M   'P 1'
#
loop_
_entity.id
_entity.type
_entity.pdbx_description
1 polymer ?
#
loop_
_entity_poly.entity_id
_entity_poly.type
_entity_poly.pdbx_seq_one_letter_code
_entity_poly.pdbx_strand_id
1 'polypeptide(L)'
;MLAKQILFRPAFIKNCAALTRTYHGGHHKVATMNDLPVPQGDWQEHYQKLQSKYNAILATGVVMLLAAVGLAKSTGVIRFNYSPPKSLD
;
A
#
# COMPACT_ATOMS: atom_id res chain seq x y z
N MET A 1 -34.83 -18.47 -0.73
CA MET A 1 -34.82 -17.73 0.55
C MET A 1 -33.47 -17.99 1.20
N LEU A 2 -32.79 -16.91 1.69
CA LEU A 2 -31.41 -16.83 2.20
C LEU A 2 -30.32 -17.09 1.12
N ALA A 3 -29.42 -16.18 0.72
CA ALA A 3 -28.86 -15.01 1.37
C ALA A 3 -28.80 -13.81 0.41
N LYS A 4 -29.88 -13.01 0.43
CA LYS A 4 -29.76 -11.55 0.27
C LYS A 4 -28.93 -11.08 1.47
N GLN A 5 -27.66 -10.67 1.31
CA GLN A 5 -26.89 -9.82 2.25
C GLN A 5 -25.36 -9.89 1.99
N ILE A 6 -24.88 -9.62 0.79
CA ILE A 6 -23.59 -8.91 0.65
C ILE A 6 -23.86 -7.71 -0.24
N LEU A 7 -24.68 -6.84 0.35
CA LEU A 7 -24.86 -5.45 0.01
C LEU A 7 -23.48 -4.83 -0.14
N PHE A 8 -23.06 -4.57 -1.39
CA PHE A 8 -22.01 -3.61 -1.70
C PHE A 8 -22.43 -2.29 -1.02
N ARG A 9 -21.88 -2.05 0.17
CA ARG A 9 -22.01 -0.79 0.88
C ARG A 9 -21.14 0.20 0.10
N PRO A 10 -21.69 1.21 -0.60
CA PRO A 10 -20.87 2.31 -1.08
C PRO A 10 -20.55 3.19 0.13
N ALA A 11 -19.68 2.71 1.01
CA ALA A 11 -19.24 3.45 2.18
C ALA A 11 -18.08 4.42 1.86
N PHE A 12 -17.69 4.55 0.59
CA PHE A 12 -16.50 5.31 0.19
C PHE A 12 -16.75 6.54 -0.68
N ILE A 13 -18.01 7.00 -0.79
CA ILE A 13 -18.33 8.30 -1.41
C ILE A 13 -19.17 9.10 -0.42
N LYS A 14 -18.60 9.44 0.73
CA LYS A 14 -19.21 10.43 1.65
C LYS A 14 -18.33 11.64 1.93
N ASN A 15 -17.04 11.61 1.57
CA ASN A 15 -16.09 12.65 1.96
C ASN A 15 -15.42 13.41 0.79
N CYS A 16 -15.80 13.21 -0.47
CA CYS A 16 -15.24 14.03 -1.56
C CYS A 16 -15.71 15.50 -1.49
N ALA A 17 -16.89 15.76 -0.90
CA ALA A 17 -17.36 17.12 -0.65
C ALA A 17 -16.62 17.83 0.49
N ALA A 18 -15.88 17.09 1.33
CA ALA A 18 -15.05 17.67 2.40
C ALA A 18 -13.69 18.17 1.91
N LEU A 19 -13.34 17.92 0.64
CA LEU A 19 -12.06 18.34 0.03
C LEU A 19 -12.17 19.62 -0.81
N THR A 20 -13.38 20.08 -1.11
CA THR A 20 -13.61 21.40 -1.69
C THR A 20 -13.73 22.43 -0.57
N ARG A 21 -12.63 23.12 -0.24
CA ARG A 21 -12.70 24.37 0.54
C ARG A 21 -13.40 25.41 -0.34
N THR A 22 -14.69 25.61 -0.15
CA THR A 22 -15.40 26.79 -0.65
C THR A 22 -15.17 27.93 0.35
N TYR A 23 -14.42 28.95 -0.05
CA TYR A 23 -14.32 30.20 0.72
C TYR A 23 -15.64 30.96 0.55
N HIS A 24 -16.62 30.66 1.40
CA HIS A 24 -17.94 31.29 1.37
C HIS A 24 -17.84 32.72 1.90
N GLY A 25 -17.89 33.73 1.04
CA GLY A 25 -17.69 35.15 1.38
C GLY A 25 -18.43 35.64 2.63
N GLY A 26 -17.77 35.57 3.77
CA GLY A 26 -18.23 35.98 5.10
C GLY A 26 -17.02 36.36 5.95
N HIS A 27 -17.23 36.84 7.18
CA HIS A 27 -16.13 37.23 8.07
C HIS A 27 -15.24 36.01 8.42
N HIS A 28 -14.21 35.79 7.62
CA HIS A 28 -13.22 34.74 7.83
C HIS A 28 -12.17 35.22 8.83
N LYS A 29 -11.80 34.37 9.80
CA LYS A 29 -10.58 34.59 10.58
C LYS A 29 -9.42 34.69 9.59
N VAL A 30 -8.68 35.80 9.64
CA VAL A 30 -7.45 35.96 8.85
C VAL A 30 -6.52 34.81 9.23
N ALA A 31 -6.04 34.07 8.24
CA ALA A 31 -5.06 33.02 8.48
C ALA A 31 -3.81 33.66 9.09
N THR A 32 -3.46 33.25 10.31
CA THR A 32 -2.29 33.74 11.02
C THR A 32 -1.22 32.66 11.07
N MET A 33 0.02 33.05 11.34
CA MET A 33 1.12 32.08 11.52
C MET A 33 0.82 31.05 12.62
N ASN A 34 -0.03 31.38 13.59
CA ASN A 34 -0.47 30.49 14.66
C ASN A 34 -1.39 29.35 14.17
N ASP A 35 -1.92 29.45 12.95
CA ASP A 35 -2.77 28.42 12.34
C ASP A 35 -1.95 27.36 11.58
N LEU A 36 -0.61 27.51 11.54
CA LEU A 36 0.26 26.51 10.95
C LEU A 36 0.29 25.21 11.77
N PRO A 37 0.41 24.05 11.11
CA PRO A 37 0.62 22.80 11.83
C PRO A 37 1.93 22.88 12.61
N VAL A 38 1.81 22.85 13.93
CA VAL A 38 2.97 22.71 14.82
C VAL A 38 3.42 21.25 14.74
N PRO A 39 4.72 20.96 14.58
CA PRO A 39 5.21 19.59 14.66
C PRO A 39 4.76 18.95 15.98
N GLN A 40 4.03 17.84 15.90
CA GLN A 40 3.57 17.11 17.07
C GLN A 40 4.26 15.74 17.14
N GLY A 41 4.80 15.42 18.31
CA GLY A 41 5.47 14.15 18.59
C GLY A 41 6.94 14.12 18.16
N ASP A 42 7.62 13.03 18.52
CA ASP A 42 9.00 12.77 18.13
C ASP A 42 9.05 12.15 16.73
N TRP A 43 9.71 12.84 15.81
CA TRP A 43 9.91 12.38 14.44
C TRP A 43 10.67 11.05 14.39
N GLN A 44 11.58 10.83 15.34
CA GLN A 44 12.44 9.65 15.37
C GLN A 44 11.63 8.42 15.75
N GLU A 45 10.80 8.49 16.78
CA GLU A 45 9.90 7.40 17.16
C GLU A 45 8.95 7.01 16.02
N HIS A 46 8.35 8.01 15.35
CA HIS A 46 7.46 7.78 14.21
C HIS A 46 8.21 7.11 13.04
N TYR A 47 9.42 7.59 12.72
CA TYR A 47 10.25 7.00 11.69
C TYR A 47 10.63 5.56 12.00
N GLN A 48 11.05 5.26 13.23
CA GLN A 48 11.42 3.91 13.65
C GLN A 48 10.24 2.93 13.54
N LYS A 49 9.03 3.36 13.93
CA LYS A 49 7.80 2.55 13.77
C LYS A 49 7.49 2.25 12.31
N LEU A 50 7.67 3.23 11.42
CA LEU A 50 7.47 3.01 9.99
C LEU A 50 8.54 2.09 9.40
N GLN A 51 9.79 2.27 9.82
CA GLN A 51 10.93 1.48 9.33
C GLN A 51 10.77 -0.01 9.67
N SER A 52 10.35 -0.35 10.89
CA SER A 52 10.12 -1.75 11.27
C SER A 52 9.02 -2.39 10.43
N LYS A 53 7.93 -1.67 10.18
CA LYS A 53 6.83 -2.10 9.31
C LYS A 53 7.32 -2.36 7.89
N TYR A 54 8.08 -1.44 7.29
CA TYR A 54 8.56 -1.61 5.92
C TYR A 54 9.59 -2.73 5.80
N ASN A 55 10.47 -2.90 6.78
CA ASN A 55 11.40 -4.03 6.82
C ASN A 55 10.68 -5.38 6.92
N ALA A 56 9.60 -5.47 7.70
CA ALA A 56 8.79 -6.68 7.78
C ALA A 56 8.11 -7.01 6.43
N ILE A 57 7.57 -5.99 5.75
CA ILE A 57 6.99 -6.13 4.40
C ILE A 57 8.06 -6.59 3.41
N LEU A 58 9.24 -5.97 3.44
CA LEU A 58 10.36 -6.31 2.57
C LEU A 58 10.80 -7.76 2.76
N ALA A 59 11.02 -8.18 4.01
CA ALA A 59 11.39 -9.56 4.33
C ALA A 59 10.35 -10.56 3.84
N THR A 60 9.06 -10.27 4.06
CA THR A 60 7.94 -11.10 3.59
C THR A 60 7.94 -11.21 2.06
N GLY A 61 8.12 -10.09 1.35
CA GLY A 61 8.19 -10.07 -0.12
C GLY A 61 9.36 -10.87 -0.67
N VAL A 62 10.54 -10.79 -0.04
CA VAL A 62 11.73 -11.57 -0.44
C VAL A 62 11.49 -13.06 -0.27
N VAL A 63 10.96 -13.49 0.88
CA VAL A 63 10.66 -14.91 1.13
C VAL A 63 9.64 -15.44 0.11
N MET A 64 8.57 -14.68 -0.14
CA MET A 64 7.54 -15.06 -1.11
C MET A 64 8.11 -15.18 -2.53
N LEU A 65 8.96 -14.25 -2.94
CA LEU A 65 9.59 -14.27 -4.26
C LEU A 65 10.50 -15.50 -4.42
N LEU A 66 11.34 -15.79 -3.43
CA LEU A 66 12.21 -16.96 -3.46
C LEU A 66 11.42 -18.27 -3.53
N ALA A 67 10.33 -18.38 -2.78
CA ALA A 67 9.43 -19.52 -2.84
C ALA A 67 8.79 -19.68 -4.22
N ALA A 68 8.28 -18.59 -4.80
CA ALA A 68 7.67 -18.61 -6.13
C ALA A 68 8.68 -19.03 -7.21
N VAL A 69 9.90 -18.47 -7.20
CA VAL A 69 10.97 -18.83 -8.15
C VAL A 69 11.38 -20.29 -7.96
N GLY A 70 11.53 -20.75 -6.72
CA GLY A 70 11.89 -22.13 -6.40
C GLY A 70 10.85 -23.13 -6.94
N LEU A 71 9.56 -22.86 -6.72
CA LEU A 71 8.47 -23.68 -7.22
C LEU A 71 8.39 -23.64 -8.76
N ALA A 72 8.55 -22.48 -9.38
CA ALA A 72 8.52 -22.37 -10.85
C ALA A 72 9.65 -23.16 -11.52
N LYS A 73 10.83 -23.20 -10.88
CA LYS A 73 11.97 -24.01 -11.32
C LYS A 73 11.73 -25.50 -11.10
N SER A 74 11.23 -25.90 -9.92
CA SER A 74 11.09 -27.33 -9.56
C SER A 74 9.96 -28.04 -10.32
N THR A 75 8.87 -27.32 -10.60
CA THR A 75 7.71 -27.85 -11.34
C THR A 75 7.92 -27.90 -12.86
N GLY A 76 8.95 -27.22 -13.36
CA GLY A 76 9.24 -27.16 -14.80
C GLY A 76 8.31 -26.24 -15.60
N VAL A 77 7.46 -25.44 -14.94
CA VAL A 77 6.58 -24.45 -15.58
C VAL A 77 7.37 -23.41 -16.36
N ILE A 78 8.56 -23.03 -15.87
CA ILE A 78 9.45 -22.10 -16.56
C ILE A 78 10.76 -22.82 -16.92
N ARG A 79 11.01 -22.94 -18.24
CA ARG A 79 12.32 -23.35 -18.76
C ARG A 79 13.08 -22.14 -19.28
N PHE A 80 14.23 -21.90 -18.68
CA PHE A 80 15.05 -20.75 -18.99
C PHE A 80 16.07 -20.98 -20.12
N ASN A 81 16.23 -22.22 -20.59
CA ASN A 81 17.09 -22.59 -21.73
C ASN A 81 18.51 -21.95 -21.67
N TYR A 82 19.13 -21.92 -20.49
CA TYR A 82 20.46 -21.29 -20.30
C TYR A 82 21.62 -22.04 -20.95
N SER A 83 21.38 -23.25 -21.46
CA SER A 83 22.38 -24.06 -22.15
C SER A 83 21.72 -24.85 -23.27
N PRO A 84 22.47 -25.18 -24.35
CA PRO A 84 21.98 -26.08 -25.39
C PRO A 84 21.59 -27.46 -24.79
N PRO A 85 20.65 -28.16 -25.42
CA PRO A 85 20.26 -29.51 -25.00
C PRO A 85 21.46 -30.45 -25.10
N LYS A 86 21.55 -31.40 -24.15
CA LYS A 86 22.71 -32.30 -24.03
C LYS A 86 22.80 -33.33 -25.16
N SER A 87 21.69 -33.63 -25.83
CA SER A 87 21.65 -34.44 -27.04
C SER A 87 20.45 -34.04 -27.93
N LEU A 88 20.50 -34.45 -29.19
CA LEU A 88 19.48 -34.22 -30.23
C LEU A 88 18.48 -35.39 -30.34
N ASP A 89 18.41 -36.24 -29.32
CA ASP A 89 17.53 -37.42 -29.30
C ASP A 89 16.05 -37.03 -29.08
#